data_AF-A0A2D7TUZ5-F1
#
_entry.id   AF-A0A2D7TUZ5-F1
#
_cell.length_a   1.000
_cell.length_b   1.000
_cell.length_c   1.000
_cell.angle_alpha   90.00
_cell.angle_beta   90.00
_cell.angle_gamma   90.00
#
_symmetry.space_group_name_H-M   'P 1'
#
loop_
_entity.id
_entity.type
_entity.pdbx_description
1 polymer ?
#
loop_
_entity_poly.entity_id
_entity_poly.type
_entity_poly.pdbx_seq_one_letter_code
_entity_poly.pdbx_strand_id
1 'polypeptide(L)'
;MRRSGKTFILSFVLLALSGPVNAGWREVTNLPAAVSDAVAAAVDGGLYVMSGAPGRGLRQFFEFYDTKNDGWRPLTPMPASVWRFSLATGNGQLFVTGGRDQATGDMSSEVWMYTPQSALWVELPALPQARAGHASVFADGNLYLLGGVGEKSARVLRYVSRLGRWEHVGDPMPETVANAAWTKKGSLLIVAGGVRPDGRDSKIVQAFNVDTLKWSRLASLPQASSGGALGVVEGVLHYAGGFSQSAQKVLARHLSYSGKGWRDLAPMPQGRHQMAYAGSGTQFFIIGGALGGGFYSLFTGSNRAHVFTKETSSDGK
;
A
#
# COMPACT_ATOMS: atom_id res chain seq x y z
N MET A 1 -25.95 53.44 35.00
CA MET A 1 -25.32 52.11 34.85
C MET A 1 -25.28 51.72 33.38
N ARG A 2 -24.11 51.74 32.73
CA ARG A 2 -23.83 51.05 31.46
C ARG A 2 -22.35 50.68 31.47
N ARG A 3 -22.03 49.39 31.65
CA ARG A 3 -20.68 48.85 31.50
C ARG A 3 -20.54 48.32 30.06
N SER A 4 -19.66 48.96 29.29
CA SER A 4 -19.20 48.51 27.98
C SER A 4 -18.08 47.49 28.19
N GLY A 5 -18.35 46.20 28.02
CA GLY A 5 -17.32 45.16 27.99
C GLY A 5 -16.67 45.11 26.61
N LYS A 6 -15.38 45.41 26.52
CA LYS A 6 -14.57 45.17 25.31
C LYS A 6 -14.04 43.74 25.37
N THR A 7 -14.51 42.89 24.47
CA THR A 7 -14.00 41.53 24.27
C THR A 7 -12.67 41.60 23.53
N PHE A 8 -11.58 41.19 24.17
CA PHE A 8 -10.28 40.98 23.50
C PHE A 8 -10.29 39.58 22.87
N ILE A 9 -10.15 39.50 21.55
CA ILE A 9 -9.86 38.25 20.84
C ILE A 9 -8.34 38.09 20.82
N LEU A 10 -7.81 37.11 21.57
CA LEU A 10 -6.42 36.68 21.43
C LEU A 10 -6.32 35.80 20.17
N SER A 11 -5.74 36.33 19.09
CA SER A 11 -5.26 35.50 17.98
C SER A 11 -3.96 34.82 18.39
N PHE A 12 -4.00 33.51 18.60
CA PHE A 12 -2.81 32.68 18.65
C PHE A 12 -2.35 32.41 17.22
N VAL A 13 -1.25 33.05 16.81
CA VAL A 13 -0.48 32.64 15.63
C VAL A 13 0.43 31.51 16.07
N LEU A 14 0.12 30.28 15.64
CA LEU A 14 1.00 29.13 15.84
C LEU A 14 2.17 29.24 14.85
N LEU A 15 3.32 29.71 15.32
CA LEU A 15 4.55 29.65 14.55
C LEU A 15 5.05 28.20 14.55
N ALA A 16 4.88 27.49 13.43
CA ALA A 16 5.46 26.16 13.27
C ALA A 16 6.99 26.30 13.10
N LEU A 17 7.75 26.06 14.17
CA LEU A 17 9.19 25.88 14.10
C LEU A 17 9.48 24.54 13.41
N SER A 18 9.81 24.56 12.13
CA SER A 18 10.36 23.40 11.43
C SER A 18 11.80 23.18 11.86
N GLY A 19 11.99 22.42 12.96
CA GLY A 19 13.30 21.86 13.29
C GLY A 19 13.77 20.86 12.22
N PRO A 20 15.08 20.56 12.13
CA PRO A 20 15.57 19.56 11.20
C PRO A 20 14.87 18.22 11.46
N VAL A 21 14.31 17.62 10.41
CA VAL A 21 13.73 16.29 10.50
C VAL A 21 14.87 15.28 10.44
N ASN A 22 15.25 14.72 11.59
CA ASN A 22 16.27 13.68 11.67
C ASN A 22 15.90 12.48 10.79
N ALA A 23 16.88 11.90 10.11
CA ALA A 23 16.66 10.68 9.32
C ALA A 23 16.23 9.52 10.23
N GLY A 24 15.21 8.79 9.83
CA GLY A 24 14.79 7.59 10.53
C GLY A 24 13.29 7.40 10.63
N TRP A 25 12.93 6.35 11.36
CA TRP A 25 11.55 6.01 11.68
C TRP A 25 11.05 6.86 12.84
N ARG A 26 9.86 7.43 12.69
CA ARG A 26 9.09 7.99 13.80
C ARG A 26 7.68 7.43 13.80
N GLU A 27 7.09 7.37 14.99
CA GLU A 27 5.65 7.15 15.13
C GLU A 27 4.90 8.42 14.67
N VAL A 28 3.75 8.20 14.03
CA VAL A 28 2.75 9.24 13.72
C VAL A 28 1.44 8.86 14.39
N THR A 29 0.41 9.70 14.32
CA THR A 29 -0.90 9.38 14.93
C THR A 29 -1.36 7.98 14.51
N ASN A 30 -1.54 7.11 15.50
CA ASN A 30 -1.94 5.73 15.28
C ASN A 30 -3.37 5.64 14.76
N LEU A 31 -3.68 4.53 14.10
CA LEU A 31 -5.05 4.23 13.69
C LEU A 31 -5.99 4.17 14.91
N PRO A 32 -7.25 4.63 14.75
CA PRO A 32 -8.26 4.49 15.80
C PRO A 32 -8.56 3.03 16.16
N ALA A 33 -8.32 2.09 15.24
CA ALA A 33 -8.50 0.66 15.44
C ALA A 33 -7.32 -0.15 14.89
N ALA A 34 -7.08 -1.31 15.49
CA ALA A 34 -6.06 -2.24 15.02
C ALA A 34 -6.54 -3.00 13.77
N VAL A 35 -5.67 -3.09 12.78
CA VAL A 35 -5.98 -3.66 11.46
C VAL A 35 -4.87 -4.58 10.95
N SER A 36 -5.26 -5.67 10.31
CA SER A 36 -4.41 -6.55 9.49
C SER A 36 -4.90 -6.55 8.04
N ASP A 37 -4.14 -7.12 7.12
CA ASP A 37 -4.47 -7.11 5.67
C ASP A 37 -4.87 -5.71 5.16
N ALA A 38 -4.21 -4.69 5.73
CA ALA A 38 -4.47 -3.32 5.35
C ALA A 38 -3.78 -3.04 4.03
N VAL A 39 -4.46 -2.34 3.15
CA VAL A 39 -3.90 -1.76 1.93
C VAL A 39 -4.02 -0.26 2.04
N ALA A 40 -2.99 0.45 1.58
CA ALA A 40 -3.06 1.89 1.46
C ALA A 40 -2.65 2.32 0.07
N ALA A 41 -3.19 3.46 -0.33
CA ALA A 41 -2.76 4.16 -1.51
C ALA A 41 -2.63 5.66 -1.19
N ALA A 42 -1.55 6.27 -1.65
CA ALA A 42 -1.32 7.70 -1.48
C ALA A 42 -2.03 8.51 -2.56
N VAL A 43 -2.60 9.66 -2.16
CA VAL A 43 -3.13 10.70 -3.06
C VAL A 43 -2.93 12.06 -2.40
N ASP A 44 -2.46 13.06 -3.15
CA ASP A 44 -2.56 14.50 -2.84
C ASP A 44 -2.33 14.91 -1.37
N GLY A 45 -1.22 14.45 -0.78
CA GLY A 45 -0.83 14.83 0.59
C GLY A 45 -1.53 14.05 1.70
N GLY A 46 -2.17 12.92 1.37
CA GLY A 46 -2.72 12.00 2.35
C GLY A 46 -2.68 10.54 1.92
N LEU A 47 -3.07 9.66 2.84
CA LEU A 47 -3.11 8.22 2.63
C LEU A 47 -4.53 7.72 2.82
N TYR A 48 -5.01 6.99 1.82
CA TYR A 48 -6.28 6.30 1.87
C TYR A 48 -6.01 4.87 2.32
N VAL A 49 -6.53 4.49 3.48
CA VAL A 49 -6.25 3.20 4.12
C VAL A 49 -7.52 2.40 4.22
N MET A 50 -7.50 1.20 3.65
CA MET A 50 -8.57 0.21 3.78
C MET A 50 -8.04 -1.05 4.44
N SER A 51 -8.83 -1.72 5.25
CA SER A 51 -8.47 -3.02 5.82
C SER A 51 -9.68 -3.95 5.88
N GLY A 52 -9.43 -5.24 5.66
CA GLY A 52 -10.34 -6.31 6.05
C GLY A 52 -9.88 -6.94 7.36
N ALA A 53 -10.56 -6.68 8.47
CA ALA A 53 -10.29 -7.38 9.72
C ALA A 53 -11.02 -8.75 9.75
N PRO A 54 -10.35 -9.85 10.15
CA PRO A 54 -11.04 -11.11 10.46
C PRO A 54 -12.01 -10.95 11.64
N GLY A 55 -13.21 -11.55 11.55
CA GLY A 55 -14.09 -11.78 12.71
C GLY A 55 -14.98 -10.61 13.17
N ARG A 56 -14.90 -9.42 12.57
CA ARG A 56 -15.81 -8.30 12.87
C ARG A 56 -16.74 -7.89 11.72
N GLY A 57 -16.59 -8.52 10.56
CA GLY A 57 -17.27 -8.13 9.32
C GLY A 57 -16.79 -6.76 8.82
N LEU A 58 -17.00 -6.49 7.53
CA LEU A 58 -16.79 -5.16 6.96
C LEU A 58 -17.94 -4.24 7.39
N ARG A 59 -17.87 -3.74 8.63
CA ARG A 59 -18.17 -2.33 8.83
C ARG A 59 -16.88 -1.53 8.60
N GLN A 60 -16.48 -1.44 7.34
CA GLN A 60 -16.18 -0.11 6.81
C GLN A 60 -14.88 0.60 7.30
N PHE A 61 -13.76 -0.10 7.54
CA PHE A 61 -12.50 0.61 7.78
C PHE A 61 -11.96 1.19 6.47
N PHE A 62 -12.41 2.39 6.16
CA PHE A 62 -11.88 3.21 5.09
C PHE A 62 -11.61 4.60 5.65
N GLU A 63 -10.34 4.86 5.89
CA GLU A 63 -9.88 6.05 6.61
C GLU A 63 -8.94 6.86 5.73
N PHE A 64 -8.98 8.17 5.87
CA PHE A 64 -8.00 9.08 5.29
C PHE A 64 -7.06 9.57 6.38
N TYR A 65 -5.77 9.42 6.15
CA TYR A 65 -4.72 10.03 6.97
C TYR A 65 -4.22 11.30 6.30
N ASP A 66 -4.41 12.42 6.98
CA ASP A 66 -3.85 13.71 6.60
C ASP A 66 -2.39 13.79 7.06
N THR A 67 -1.45 13.70 6.12
CA THR A 67 0.00 13.72 6.46
C THR A 67 0.49 15.09 6.92
N LYS A 68 -0.25 16.17 6.64
CA LYS A 68 0.11 17.54 7.04
C LYS A 68 -0.34 17.83 8.47
N ASN A 69 -1.55 17.40 8.81
CA ASN A 69 -2.16 17.64 10.11
C ASN A 69 -1.99 16.48 11.09
N ASP A 70 -1.38 15.36 10.66
CA ASP A 70 -1.16 14.15 11.45
C ASP A 70 -2.45 13.63 12.11
N GLY A 71 -3.49 13.41 11.29
CA GLY A 71 -4.81 13.06 11.78
C GLY A 71 -5.57 12.12 10.86
N TRP A 72 -6.53 11.40 11.44
CA TRP A 72 -7.39 10.45 10.74
C TRP A 72 -8.81 10.98 10.62
N ARG A 73 -9.47 10.66 9.50
CA ARG A 73 -10.91 10.86 9.34
C ARG A 73 -11.55 9.71 8.56
N PRO A 74 -12.78 9.32 8.91
CA PRO A 74 -13.50 8.28 8.20
C PRO A 74 -13.93 8.75 6.80
N LEU A 75 -14.07 7.80 5.87
CA LEU A 75 -14.57 7.98 4.52
C LEU A 75 -15.88 7.21 4.29
N THR A 76 -16.47 7.31 3.09
CA THR A 76 -17.70 6.59 2.74
C THR A 76 -17.46 5.10 2.55
N PRO A 77 -18.24 4.25 3.22
CA PRO A 77 -18.09 2.82 3.16
C PRO A 77 -18.01 2.20 1.76
N MET A 78 -17.16 1.21 1.48
CA MET A 78 -17.38 0.42 0.25
C MET A 78 -18.63 -0.47 0.41
N PRO A 79 -19.47 -0.63 -0.62
CA PRO A 79 -20.65 -1.50 -0.56
C PRO A 79 -20.35 -2.99 -0.44
N ALA A 80 -19.18 -3.43 -0.94
CA ALA A 80 -18.77 -4.82 -0.95
C ALA A 80 -17.88 -5.20 0.23
N SER A 81 -17.96 -6.48 0.63
CA SER A 81 -17.27 -7.02 1.79
C SER A 81 -16.15 -7.99 1.38
N VAL A 82 -14.98 -7.48 0.99
CA VAL A 82 -13.83 -8.30 0.52
C VAL A 82 -12.56 -8.16 1.37
N TRP A 83 -11.74 -9.21 1.42
CA TRP A 83 -10.37 -9.22 1.98
C TRP A 83 -9.34 -9.65 0.93
N ARG A 84 -8.05 -9.35 1.13
CA ARG A 84 -6.98 -9.55 0.13
C ARG A 84 -7.28 -8.95 -1.25
N PHE A 85 -8.11 -7.90 -1.27
CA PHE A 85 -8.29 -7.04 -2.43
C PHE A 85 -7.04 -6.17 -2.63
N SER A 86 -7.04 -5.42 -3.71
CA SER A 86 -5.95 -4.52 -4.06
C SER A 86 -6.49 -3.10 -4.26
N LEU A 87 -5.73 -2.10 -3.82
CA LEU A 87 -6.10 -0.69 -3.88
C LEU A 87 -5.09 0.08 -4.73
N ALA A 88 -5.56 0.85 -5.70
CA ALA A 88 -4.74 1.73 -6.53
C ALA A 88 -5.33 3.14 -6.56
N THR A 89 -4.46 4.13 -6.80
CA THR A 89 -4.87 5.53 -6.97
C THR A 89 -4.42 6.05 -8.32
N GLY A 90 -5.28 6.83 -8.97
CA GLY A 90 -5.01 7.42 -10.28
C GLY A 90 -6.07 8.42 -10.69
N ASN A 91 -5.65 9.52 -11.33
CA ASN A 91 -6.55 10.59 -11.77
C ASN A 91 -7.49 11.12 -10.66
N GLY A 92 -7.01 11.21 -9.42
CA GLY A 92 -7.79 11.66 -8.27
C GLY A 92 -8.83 10.66 -7.76
N GLN A 93 -8.85 9.44 -8.31
CA GLN A 93 -9.78 8.37 -7.96
C GLN A 93 -9.04 7.20 -7.29
N LEU A 94 -9.80 6.38 -6.56
CA LEU A 94 -9.32 5.12 -6.02
C LEU A 94 -10.02 3.96 -6.70
N PHE A 95 -9.29 2.87 -6.89
CA PHE A 95 -9.78 1.63 -7.50
C PHE A 95 -9.52 0.47 -6.55
N VAL A 96 -10.58 -0.23 -6.15
CA VAL A 96 -10.53 -1.49 -5.44
C VAL A 96 -10.80 -2.61 -6.43
N THR A 97 -9.95 -3.63 -6.44
CA THR A 97 -10.10 -4.76 -7.39
C THR A 97 -9.97 -6.11 -6.72
N GLY A 98 -10.88 -7.02 -7.09
CA GLY A 98 -10.88 -8.42 -6.68
C GLY A 98 -10.84 -8.63 -5.17
N GLY A 99 -10.11 -9.64 -4.74
CA GLY A 99 -10.05 -10.09 -3.36
C GLY A 99 -10.86 -11.36 -3.15
N ARG A 100 -11.27 -11.60 -1.92
CA ARG A 100 -12.13 -12.71 -1.52
C ARG A 100 -13.31 -12.18 -0.76
N ASP A 101 -14.49 -12.66 -1.08
CA ASP A 101 -15.68 -12.35 -0.31
C ASP A 101 -15.50 -12.83 1.14
N GLN A 102 -15.91 -11.99 2.09
CA GLN A 102 -15.70 -12.23 3.52
C GLN A 102 -16.56 -13.40 4.03
N ALA A 103 -17.77 -13.58 3.49
CA ALA A 103 -18.74 -14.56 3.99
C ALA A 103 -18.47 -15.96 3.42
N THR A 104 -18.18 -16.04 2.14
CA THR A 104 -18.00 -17.29 1.38
C THR A 104 -16.53 -17.70 1.26
N GLY A 105 -15.61 -16.74 1.28
CA GLY A 105 -14.19 -16.97 0.99
C GLY A 105 -13.87 -17.10 -0.52
N ASP A 106 -14.90 -17.02 -1.37
CA ASP A 106 -14.77 -17.13 -2.82
C ASP A 106 -13.99 -15.95 -3.40
N MET A 107 -13.24 -16.19 -4.46
CA MET A 107 -12.52 -15.10 -5.14
C MET A 107 -13.52 -14.19 -5.85
N SER A 108 -13.37 -12.88 -5.65
CA SER A 108 -14.20 -11.87 -6.28
C SER A 108 -13.57 -11.37 -7.58
N SER A 109 -14.44 -11.02 -8.53
CA SER A 109 -14.08 -10.31 -9.77
C SER A 109 -14.54 -8.85 -9.75
N GLU A 110 -15.11 -8.38 -8.65
CA GLU A 110 -15.64 -7.02 -8.54
C GLU A 110 -14.55 -5.95 -8.64
N VAL A 111 -14.95 -4.80 -9.19
CA VAL A 111 -14.11 -3.63 -9.37
C VAL A 111 -14.91 -2.43 -8.92
N TRP A 112 -14.39 -1.69 -7.95
CA TRP A 112 -15.07 -0.53 -7.38
C TRP A 112 -14.19 0.70 -7.52
N MET A 113 -14.81 1.82 -7.89
CA MET A 113 -14.16 3.12 -7.99
C MET A 113 -14.73 4.07 -6.95
N TYR A 114 -13.86 4.72 -6.19
CA TYR A 114 -14.25 5.77 -5.24
C TYR A 114 -13.77 7.13 -5.72
N THR A 115 -14.68 8.11 -5.72
CA THR A 115 -14.36 9.51 -6.01
C THR A 115 -14.38 10.31 -4.70
N PRO A 116 -13.22 10.74 -4.16
CA PRO A 116 -13.16 11.44 -2.88
C PRO A 116 -13.98 12.73 -2.81
N GLN A 117 -14.11 13.46 -3.92
CA GLN A 117 -14.78 14.76 -3.97
C GLN A 117 -16.30 14.64 -3.81
N SER A 118 -16.90 13.59 -4.38
CA SER A 118 -18.33 13.30 -4.23
C SER A 118 -18.61 12.30 -3.11
N ALA A 119 -17.57 11.64 -2.60
CA ALA A 119 -17.66 10.57 -1.61
C ALA A 119 -18.54 9.40 -2.07
N LEU A 120 -18.54 9.12 -3.37
CA LEU A 120 -19.35 8.07 -4.00
C LEU A 120 -18.52 6.90 -4.50
N TRP A 121 -19.11 5.72 -4.36
CA TRP A 121 -18.64 4.47 -4.96
C TRP A 121 -19.43 4.17 -6.23
N VAL A 122 -18.73 3.71 -7.24
CA VAL A 122 -19.30 3.25 -8.51
C VAL A 122 -18.69 1.90 -8.84
N GLU A 123 -19.54 0.93 -9.16
CA GLU A 123 -19.09 -0.35 -9.67
C GLU A 123 -18.63 -0.20 -11.12
N LEU A 124 -17.47 -0.77 -11.43
CA LEU A 124 -16.87 -0.80 -12.77
C LEU A 124 -17.00 -2.21 -13.37
N PRO A 125 -16.77 -2.36 -14.70
CA PRO A 125 -16.73 -3.66 -15.34
C PRO A 125 -15.82 -4.66 -14.59
N ALA A 126 -16.38 -5.81 -14.27
CA ALA A 126 -15.72 -6.88 -13.52
C ALA A 126 -14.46 -7.41 -14.23
N LEU A 127 -13.56 -7.99 -13.44
CA LEU A 127 -12.38 -8.68 -13.93
C LEU A 127 -12.78 -9.89 -14.80
N PRO A 128 -12.07 -10.15 -15.92
CA PRO A 128 -12.32 -11.35 -16.74
C PRO A 128 -12.15 -12.67 -15.97
N GLN A 129 -11.28 -12.67 -14.95
CA GLN A 129 -11.09 -13.76 -14.00
C GLN A 129 -10.94 -13.18 -12.60
N ALA A 130 -11.65 -13.78 -11.64
CA ALA A 130 -11.52 -13.44 -10.23
C ALA A 130 -10.09 -13.68 -9.73
N ARG A 131 -9.59 -12.79 -8.85
CA ARG A 131 -8.24 -12.90 -8.28
C ARG A 131 -8.13 -12.24 -6.92
N ALA A 132 -7.17 -12.67 -6.12
CA ALA A 132 -6.87 -12.09 -4.81
C ALA A 132 -5.36 -12.00 -4.54
N GLY A 133 -4.96 -11.10 -3.64
CA GLY A 133 -3.56 -10.93 -3.24
C GLY A 133 -2.65 -10.44 -4.36
N HIS A 134 -3.21 -9.77 -5.37
CA HIS A 134 -2.51 -9.17 -6.50
C HIS A 134 -2.13 -7.71 -6.23
N ALA A 135 -1.23 -7.17 -7.04
CA ALA A 135 -0.95 -5.74 -7.09
C ALA A 135 -1.87 -5.04 -8.10
N SER A 136 -2.32 -3.83 -7.76
CA SER A 136 -3.06 -2.93 -8.66
C SER A 136 -2.30 -1.61 -8.73
N VAL A 137 -2.00 -1.14 -9.94
CA VAL A 137 -1.20 0.07 -10.12
C VAL A 137 -1.78 0.90 -11.26
N PHE A 138 -2.02 2.18 -11.00
CA PHE A 138 -2.41 3.11 -12.06
C PHE A 138 -1.17 3.69 -12.74
N ALA A 139 -1.07 3.53 -14.05
CA ALA A 139 0.03 4.04 -14.85
C ALA A 139 -0.45 4.34 -16.26
N ASP A 140 0.12 5.39 -16.87
CA ASP A 140 -0.20 5.78 -18.26
C ASP A 140 -1.71 5.83 -18.55
N GLY A 141 -2.48 6.43 -17.63
CA GLY A 141 -3.95 6.56 -17.76
C GLY A 141 -4.76 5.26 -17.62
N ASN A 142 -4.12 4.13 -17.30
CA ASN A 142 -4.76 2.82 -17.20
C ASN A 142 -4.49 2.16 -15.83
N LEU A 143 -5.36 1.24 -15.43
CA LEU A 143 -5.18 0.42 -14.23
C LEU A 143 -4.60 -0.95 -14.62
N TYR A 144 -3.47 -1.32 -14.02
CA TYR A 144 -2.76 -2.59 -14.27
C TYR A 144 -2.85 -3.52 -13.05
N LEU A 145 -3.13 -4.80 -13.29
CA LEU A 145 -3.18 -5.84 -12.25
C LEU A 145 -2.09 -6.88 -12.50
N LEU A 146 -1.27 -7.16 -11.47
CA LEU A 146 -0.09 -8.02 -11.54
C LEU A 146 -0.14 -9.13 -10.48
N GLY A 147 0.07 -10.38 -10.90
CA GLY A 147 0.17 -11.53 -10.00
C GLY A 147 -1.12 -11.84 -9.26
N GLY A 148 -0.97 -12.39 -8.05
CA GLY A 148 -2.05 -12.87 -7.19
C GLY A 148 -2.34 -14.36 -7.37
N VAL A 149 -3.40 -14.81 -6.69
CA VAL A 149 -4.01 -16.12 -6.88
C VAL A 149 -5.27 -15.99 -7.72
N GLY A 150 -5.53 -16.98 -8.56
CA GLY A 150 -6.65 -16.97 -9.51
C GLY A 150 -6.23 -17.56 -10.85
N GLU A 151 -7.22 -17.88 -11.69
CA GLU A 151 -6.93 -18.35 -13.03
C GLU A 151 -6.15 -17.29 -13.82
N LYS A 152 -5.11 -17.73 -14.55
CA LYS A 152 -4.28 -16.86 -15.39
C LYS A 152 -3.68 -15.66 -14.63
N SER A 153 -3.45 -15.75 -13.31
CA SER A 153 -2.89 -14.64 -12.51
C SER A 153 -1.48 -14.21 -12.93
N ALA A 154 -0.76 -15.07 -13.66
CA ALA A 154 0.50 -14.73 -14.32
C ALA A 154 0.33 -13.64 -15.41
N ARG A 155 -0.84 -13.57 -16.06
CA ARG A 155 -1.10 -12.60 -17.14
C ARG A 155 -1.39 -11.22 -16.54
N VAL A 156 -0.74 -10.19 -17.09
CA VAL A 156 -1.03 -8.80 -16.74
C VAL A 156 -2.37 -8.41 -17.34
N LEU A 157 -3.24 -7.85 -16.50
CA LEU A 157 -4.51 -7.26 -16.92
C LEU A 157 -4.36 -5.74 -16.95
N ARG A 158 -4.90 -5.11 -17.98
CA ARG A 158 -5.02 -3.65 -18.12
C ARG A 158 -6.48 -3.28 -18.29
N TYR A 159 -7.00 -2.41 -17.43
CA TYR A 159 -8.28 -1.74 -17.64
C TYR A 159 -8.05 -0.47 -18.43
N VAL A 160 -8.59 -0.44 -19.64
CA VAL A 160 -8.52 0.73 -20.52
C VAL A 160 -9.69 1.64 -20.19
N SER A 161 -9.48 2.58 -19.27
CA SER A 161 -10.55 3.43 -18.70
C SER A 161 -11.40 4.12 -19.76
N ARG A 162 -10.78 4.63 -20.82
CA ARG A 162 -11.49 5.28 -21.95
C ARG A 162 -12.41 4.35 -22.75
N LEU A 163 -12.15 3.04 -22.72
CA LEU A 163 -12.92 2.02 -23.44
C LEU A 163 -13.82 1.20 -22.52
N GLY A 164 -13.69 1.36 -21.20
CA GLY A 164 -14.46 0.60 -20.22
C GLY A 164 -14.25 -0.90 -20.28
N ARG A 165 -13.05 -1.39 -20.64
CA ARG A 165 -12.80 -2.83 -20.81
C ARG A 165 -11.45 -3.29 -20.31
N TRP A 166 -11.38 -4.57 -19.98
CA TRP A 166 -10.16 -5.28 -19.62
C TRP A 166 -9.51 -5.95 -20.81
N GLU A 167 -8.19 -5.98 -20.82
CA GLU A 167 -7.40 -6.72 -21.79
C GLU A 167 -6.14 -7.31 -21.15
N HIS A 168 -5.65 -8.41 -21.72
CA HIS A 168 -4.35 -8.95 -21.36
C HIS A 168 -3.26 -8.25 -22.14
N VAL A 169 -2.19 -7.85 -21.46
CA VAL A 169 -1.08 -7.12 -22.09
C VAL A 169 0.26 -7.76 -21.77
N GLY A 170 1.18 -7.71 -22.73
CA GLY A 170 2.55 -8.17 -22.56
C GLY A 170 2.70 -9.66 -22.26
N ASP A 171 3.92 -9.99 -21.82
CA ASP A 171 4.30 -11.33 -21.43
C ASP A 171 3.77 -11.68 -20.02
N PRO A 172 3.53 -12.97 -19.73
CA PRO A 172 3.23 -13.42 -18.37
C PRO A 172 4.36 -13.05 -17.39
N MET A 173 3.99 -12.83 -16.13
CA MET A 173 4.91 -12.62 -15.03
C MET A 173 5.89 -13.80 -14.90
N PRO A 174 7.21 -13.57 -14.99
CA PRO A 174 8.21 -14.64 -15.00
C PRO A 174 8.12 -15.60 -13.81
N GLU A 175 7.82 -15.06 -12.62
CA GLU A 175 7.45 -15.87 -11.47
C GLU A 175 6.17 -15.31 -10.86
N THR A 176 5.08 -16.05 -10.98
CA THR A 176 3.81 -15.61 -10.42
C THR A 176 3.90 -15.59 -8.90
N VAL A 177 3.53 -14.46 -8.29
CA VAL A 177 3.52 -14.29 -6.83
C VAL A 177 2.24 -13.62 -6.37
N ALA A 178 1.78 -14.00 -5.19
CA ALA A 178 0.70 -13.35 -4.46
C ALA A 178 1.24 -12.71 -3.16
N ASN A 179 0.51 -11.74 -2.60
CA ASN A 179 0.90 -11.04 -1.37
C ASN A 179 2.33 -10.45 -1.44
N ALA A 180 2.74 -10.03 -2.64
CA ALA A 180 4.01 -9.38 -2.87
C ALA A 180 3.90 -7.88 -2.58
N ALA A 181 5.01 -7.26 -2.19
CA ALA A 181 5.10 -5.81 -2.11
C ALA A 181 5.22 -5.23 -3.52
N TRP A 182 4.64 -4.07 -3.79
CA TRP A 182 4.68 -3.46 -5.11
C TRP A 182 4.83 -1.94 -5.07
N THR A 183 5.37 -1.35 -6.13
CA THR A 183 5.43 0.11 -6.27
C THR A 183 5.54 0.52 -7.74
N LYS A 184 5.32 1.79 -8.02
CA LYS A 184 5.56 2.39 -9.34
C LYS A 184 6.81 3.27 -9.28
N LYS A 185 7.74 3.10 -10.23
CA LYS A 185 8.89 3.99 -10.42
C LYS A 185 9.04 4.33 -11.90
N GLY A 186 8.67 5.56 -12.28
CA GLY A 186 8.59 5.93 -13.70
C GLY A 186 7.62 5.01 -14.45
N SER A 187 8.07 4.42 -15.56
CA SER A 187 7.31 3.44 -16.34
C SER A 187 7.36 2.00 -15.79
N LEU A 188 8.05 1.77 -14.67
CA LEU A 188 8.20 0.43 -14.10
C LEU A 188 7.16 0.20 -12.99
N LEU A 189 6.41 -0.89 -13.13
CA LEU A 189 5.61 -1.49 -12.06
C LEU A 189 6.44 -2.61 -11.44
N ILE A 190 6.91 -2.41 -10.21
CA ILE A 190 7.89 -3.27 -9.56
C ILE A 190 7.17 -4.12 -8.51
N VAL A 191 7.40 -5.42 -8.54
CA VAL A 191 6.89 -6.40 -7.58
C VAL A 191 8.06 -7.09 -6.90
N ALA A 192 8.06 -7.15 -5.57
CA ALA A 192 9.13 -7.70 -4.75
C ALA A 192 8.60 -8.72 -3.73
N GLY A 193 9.24 -9.88 -3.69
CA GLY A 193 8.90 -10.98 -2.80
C GLY A 193 7.54 -11.61 -3.13
N GLY A 194 6.78 -11.94 -2.09
CA GLY A 194 5.49 -12.62 -2.18
C GLY A 194 5.60 -14.13 -2.08
N VAL A 195 4.46 -14.79 -2.27
CA VAL A 195 4.26 -16.23 -2.15
C VAL A 195 4.02 -16.81 -3.53
N ARG A 196 4.79 -17.85 -3.90
CA ARG A 196 4.62 -18.58 -5.16
C ARG A 196 3.41 -19.53 -5.10
N PRO A 197 2.94 -20.06 -6.26
CA PRO A 197 1.84 -21.02 -6.28
C PRO A 197 2.08 -22.29 -5.46
N ASP A 198 3.35 -22.67 -5.27
CA ASP A 198 3.75 -23.81 -4.42
C ASP A 198 3.76 -23.48 -2.92
N GLY A 199 3.31 -22.28 -2.54
CA GLY A 199 3.21 -21.82 -1.15
C GLY A 199 4.50 -21.28 -0.56
N ARG A 200 5.63 -21.31 -1.27
CA ARG A 200 6.92 -20.83 -0.76
C ARG A 200 7.10 -19.33 -0.99
N ASP A 201 7.61 -18.62 0.01
CA ASP A 201 8.03 -17.24 -0.14
C ASP A 201 9.13 -17.10 -1.22
N SER A 202 9.14 -15.97 -1.91
CA SER A 202 10.12 -15.65 -2.96
C SER A 202 11.06 -14.51 -2.56
N LYS A 203 12.25 -14.51 -3.17
CA LYS A 203 13.20 -13.39 -3.18
C LYS A 203 13.06 -12.50 -4.41
N ILE A 204 12.19 -12.87 -5.37
CA ILE A 204 12.20 -12.25 -6.68
C ILE A 204 11.88 -10.76 -6.60
N VAL A 205 12.56 -9.98 -7.41
CA VAL A 205 12.19 -8.60 -7.70
C VAL A 205 12.09 -8.48 -9.21
N GLN A 206 10.89 -8.19 -9.70
CA GLN A 206 10.58 -8.17 -11.13
C GLN A 206 9.79 -6.91 -11.46
N ALA A 207 10.11 -6.31 -12.60
CA ALA A 207 9.58 -5.03 -13.03
C ALA A 207 8.92 -5.17 -14.41
N PHE A 208 7.65 -4.80 -14.49
CA PHE A 208 6.91 -4.69 -15.74
C PHE A 208 7.02 -3.27 -16.27
N ASN A 209 7.56 -3.10 -17.47
CA ASN A 209 7.61 -1.80 -18.14
C ASN A 209 6.31 -1.57 -18.91
N VAL A 210 5.56 -0.52 -18.58
CA VAL A 210 4.26 -0.24 -19.20
C VAL A 210 4.36 0.29 -20.64
N ASP A 211 5.51 0.86 -21.03
CA ASP A 211 5.74 1.38 -22.37
C ASP A 211 6.06 0.25 -23.35
N THR A 212 6.88 -0.72 -22.89
CA THR A 212 7.32 -1.84 -23.74
C THR A 212 6.51 -3.11 -23.53
N LEU A 213 5.67 -3.17 -22.49
CA LEU A 213 4.91 -4.35 -22.04
C LEU A 213 5.77 -5.59 -21.77
N LYS A 214 7.01 -5.38 -21.30
CA LYS A 214 7.98 -6.45 -21.05
C LYS A 214 8.38 -6.50 -19.58
N TRP A 215 8.69 -7.70 -19.13
CA TRP A 215 9.26 -7.95 -17.82
C TRP A 215 10.79 -7.84 -17.84
N SER A 216 11.33 -7.36 -16.74
CA SER A 216 12.75 -7.41 -16.41
C SER A 216 12.92 -7.87 -14.96
N ARG A 217 14.10 -8.40 -14.62
CA ARG A 217 14.44 -8.75 -13.24
C ARG A 217 15.39 -7.72 -12.67
N LEU A 218 15.14 -7.33 -11.41
CA LEU A 218 16.07 -6.55 -10.60
C LEU A 218 16.83 -7.49 -9.65
N ALA A 219 17.77 -6.95 -8.89
CA ALA A 219 18.46 -7.73 -7.87
C ALA A 219 17.44 -8.32 -6.87
N SER A 220 17.54 -9.62 -6.60
CA SER A 220 16.66 -10.31 -5.65
C SER A 220 16.82 -9.75 -4.23
N LEU A 221 15.74 -9.81 -3.45
CA LEU A 221 15.79 -9.53 -2.02
C LEU A 221 16.82 -10.45 -1.33
N PRO A 222 17.55 -9.97 -0.31
CA PRO A 222 18.51 -10.81 0.43
C PRO A 222 17.86 -12.05 1.07
N GLN A 223 16.60 -11.92 1.48
CA GLN A 223 15.81 -12.96 2.14
C GLN A 223 14.41 -13.04 1.53
N ALA A 224 13.88 -14.26 1.43
CA ALA A 224 12.54 -14.48 0.92
C ALA A 224 11.51 -13.92 1.90
N SER A 225 10.56 -13.16 1.39
CA SER A 225 9.58 -12.48 2.22
C SER A 225 8.26 -12.23 1.49
N SER A 226 7.15 -12.35 2.21
CA SER A 226 5.81 -12.01 1.75
C SER A 226 5.15 -10.96 2.66
N GLY A 227 4.19 -10.20 2.12
CA GLY A 227 3.46 -9.17 2.86
C GLY A 227 4.32 -7.98 3.30
N GLY A 228 5.46 -7.72 2.64
CA GLY A 228 6.27 -6.54 2.89
C GLY A 228 5.68 -5.26 2.29
N ALA A 229 6.35 -4.14 2.53
CA ALA A 229 6.05 -2.83 1.96
C ALA A 229 7.14 -2.43 0.96
N LEU A 230 6.77 -1.90 -0.20
CA LEU A 230 7.70 -1.40 -1.22
C LEU A 230 7.32 0.03 -1.61
N GLY A 231 8.23 0.98 -1.41
CA GLY A 231 8.00 2.39 -1.72
C GLY A 231 9.15 3.00 -2.52
N VAL A 232 8.89 4.12 -3.18
CA VAL A 232 9.94 4.97 -3.76
C VAL A 232 10.11 6.20 -2.88
N VAL A 233 11.33 6.46 -2.42
CA VAL A 233 11.72 7.67 -1.69
C VAL A 233 12.89 8.29 -2.43
N GLU A 234 12.70 9.52 -2.92
CA GLU A 234 13.70 10.25 -3.74
C GLU A 234 14.33 9.39 -4.86
N GLY A 235 13.49 8.60 -5.55
CA GLY A 235 13.93 7.72 -6.65
C GLY A 235 14.65 6.43 -6.22
N VAL A 236 14.87 6.20 -4.92
CA VAL A 236 15.42 4.97 -4.36
C VAL A 236 14.28 4.04 -3.95
N LEU A 237 14.42 2.73 -4.21
CA LEU A 237 13.45 1.75 -3.73
C LEU A 237 13.70 1.44 -2.27
N HIS A 238 12.65 1.39 -1.47
CA HIS A 238 12.67 1.01 -0.07
C HIS A 238 11.78 -0.21 0.14
N TYR A 239 12.33 -1.30 0.71
CA TYR A 239 11.57 -2.48 1.09
C TYR A 239 11.58 -2.62 2.61
N ALA A 240 10.42 -2.84 3.23
CA ALA A 240 10.35 -2.97 4.68
C ALA A 240 9.39 -4.07 5.14
N GLY A 241 9.75 -4.72 6.24
CA GLY A 241 8.94 -5.72 6.92
C GLY A 241 8.74 -7.02 6.14
N GLY A 242 7.54 -7.57 6.29
CA GLY A 242 7.12 -8.85 5.73
C GLY A 242 7.34 -10.03 6.67
N PHE A 243 6.79 -11.17 6.30
CA PHE A 243 7.01 -12.46 6.96
C PHE A 243 8.03 -13.26 6.17
N SER A 244 8.87 -14.04 6.86
CA SER A 244 9.74 -15.03 6.21
C SER A 244 9.44 -16.41 6.75
N GLN A 245 8.95 -17.29 5.88
CA GLN A 245 8.74 -18.72 6.18
C GLN A 245 10.05 -19.40 6.57
N SER A 246 11.14 -19.13 5.86
CA SER A 246 12.44 -19.76 6.16
C SER A 246 12.96 -19.43 7.57
N ALA A 247 12.70 -18.22 8.06
CA ALA A 247 13.08 -17.78 9.39
C ALA A 247 11.96 -17.94 10.43
N GLN A 248 10.76 -18.39 10.01
CA GLN A 248 9.54 -18.47 10.81
C GLN A 248 9.29 -17.19 11.63
N LYS A 249 9.50 -16.03 11.02
CA LYS A 249 9.55 -14.74 11.74
C LYS A 249 8.97 -13.59 10.93
N VAL A 250 8.27 -12.71 11.63
CA VAL A 250 7.88 -11.38 11.14
C VAL A 250 9.10 -10.45 11.22
N LEU A 251 9.44 -9.82 10.10
CA LEU A 251 10.66 -9.04 9.92
C LEU A 251 10.41 -7.58 10.29
N ALA A 252 11.41 -6.96 10.94
CA ALA A 252 11.51 -5.51 11.12
C ALA A 252 12.50 -4.86 10.14
N ARG A 253 12.96 -5.61 9.14
CA ARG A 253 14.02 -5.17 8.23
C ARG A 253 13.55 -3.99 7.38
N HIS A 254 14.48 -3.09 7.06
CA HIS A 254 14.31 -2.00 6.12
C HIS A 254 15.53 -1.98 5.18
N LEU A 255 15.28 -2.05 3.88
CA LEU A 255 16.29 -2.12 2.83
C LEU A 255 16.13 -0.96 1.86
N SER A 256 17.23 -0.51 1.26
CA SER A 256 17.24 0.39 0.11
C SER A 256 17.88 -0.25 -1.12
N TYR A 257 17.43 0.13 -2.32
CA TYR A 257 18.00 -0.30 -3.60
C TYR A 257 18.15 0.87 -4.58
N SER A 258 19.39 1.09 -5.03
CA SER A 258 19.78 2.15 -5.97
C SER A 258 20.42 1.62 -7.26
N GLY A 259 20.22 0.33 -7.60
CA GLY A 259 20.68 -0.27 -8.86
C GLY A 259 21.81 -1.29 -8.72
N LYS A 260 22.68 -1.18 -7.71
CA LYS A 260 23.84 -2.09 -7.52
C LYS A 260 23.56 -3.28 -6.59
N GLY A 261 22.46 -3.25 -5.84
CA GLY A 261 22.11 -4.26 -4.84
C GLY A 261 21.32 -3.65 -3.68
N TRP A 262 20.75 -4.52 -2.85
CA TRP A 262 20.01 -4.12 -1.64
C TRP A 262 20.97 -3.82 -0.50
N ARG A 263 20.69 -2.78 0.29
CA ARG A 263 21.46 -2.40 1.48
C ARG A 263 20.54 -2.27 2.69
N ASP A 264 20.95 -2.79 3.83
CA ASP A 264 20.24 -2.58 5.10
C ASP A 264 20.30 -1.11 5.54
N LEU A 265 19.17 -0.65 6.05
CA LEU A 265 18.99 0.63 6.73
C LEU A 265 18.55 0.40 8.18
N ALA A 266 18.39 1.49 8.93
CA ALA A 266 17.78 1.42 10.26
C ALA A 266 16.44 0.66 10.21
N PRO A 267 16.27 -0.41 11.03
CA PRO A 267 15.10 -1.26 10.98
C PRO A 267 13.86 -0.49 11.40
N MET A 268 12.69 -1.01 11.01
CA MET A 268 11.42 -0.54 11.56
C MET A 268 11.41 -0.70 13.09
N PRO A 269 10.71 0.17 13.83
CA PRO A 269 10.57 0.03 15.29
C PRO A 269 9.95 -1.31 15.71
N GLN A 270 9.09 -1.88 14.87
CA GLN A 270 8.46 -3.16 15.11
C GLN A 270 8.29 -3.95 13.80
N GLY A 271 8.53 -5.26 13.86
CA GLY A 271 8.32 -6.15 12.72
C GLY A 271 6.85 -6.34 12.41
N ARG A 272 6.50 -6.19 11.13
CA ARG A 272 5.11 -6.20 10.63
C ARG A 272 5.03 -6.78 9.22
N HIS A 273 3.91 -7.38 8.87
CA HIS A 273 3.57 -7.83 7.51
C HIS A 273 2.10 -7.51 7.18
N GLN A 274 1.72 -7.61 5.91
CA GLN A 274 0.38 -7.27 5.40
C GLN A 274 -0.03 -5.84 5.80
N MET A 275 0.92 -4.92 5.65
CA MET A 275 0.79 -3.53 6.05
C MET A 275 0.21 -2.70 4.91
N ALA A 276 -0.52 -1.65 5.28
CA ALA A 276 -0.74 -0.52 4.41
C ALA A 276 0.55 0.28 4.27
N TYR A 277 0.92 0.73 3.07
CA TYR A 277 2.13 1.53 2.87
C TYR A 277 2.01 2.50 1.70
N ALA A 278 2.82 3.55 1.73
CA ALA A 278 3.04 4.42 0.58
C ALA A 278 4.37 5.15 0.68
N GLY A 279 5.09 5.27 -0.45
CA GLY A 279 6.24 6.16 -0.58
C GLY A 279 5.85 7.44 -1.33
N SER A 280 6.28 8.59 -0.83
CA SER A 280 6.08 9.88 -1.49
C SER A 280 7.17 10.87 -1.09
N GLY A 281 7.83 11.50 -2.06
CA GLY A 281 8.90 12.46 -1.81
C GLY A 281 10.01 11.87 -0.94
N THR A 282 10.19 12.43 0.26
CA THR A 282 11.19 12.03 1.26
C THR A 282 10.67 11.04 2.30
N GLN A 283 9.40 10.64 2.19
CA GLN A 283 8.69 9.88 3.22
C GLN A 283 8.27 8.49 2.73
N PHE A 284 8.35 7.52 3.64
CA PHE A 284 7.82 6.18 3.46
C PHE A 284 6.98 5.76 4.66
N PHE A 285 5.67 5.67 4.44
CA PHE A 285 4.68 5.35 5.46
C PHE A 285 4.39 3.86 5.51
N ILE A 286 4.23 3.35 6.73
CA ILE A 286 3.83 1.96 7.02
C ILE A 286 2.82 1.94 8.16
N ILE A 287 1.65 1.39 7.89
CA ILE A 287 0.44 1.55 8.69
C ILE A 287 -0.20 0.18 8.93
N GLY A 288 -0.56 -0.09 10.18
CA GLY A 288 -1.22 -1.31 10.60
C GLY A 288 -0.41 -2.57 10.27
N GLY A 289 -1.09 -3.65 9.88
CA GLY A 289 -0.50 -4.94 9.59
C GLY A 289 -0.47 -5.86 10.80
N ALA A 290 0.02 -7.08 10.63
CA ALA A 290 0.06 -8.10 11.67
C ALA A 290 1.46 -8.25 12.30
N LEU A 291 1.48 -8.47 13.63
CA LEU A 291 2.71 -8.66 14.42
C LEU A 291 3.12 -10.14 14.53
N GLY A 292 2.14 -11.04 14.52
CA GLY A 292 2.33 -12.49 14.58
C GLY A 292 2.40 -13.13 13.20
N GLY A 293 3.18 -14.21 13.10
CA GLY A 293 3.24 -15.06 11.92
C GLY A 293 2.20 -16.18 11.93
N GLY A 294 1.89 -16.73 10.75
CA GLY A 294 0.98 -17.87 10.61
C GLY A 294 -0.41 -17.61 11.18
N PHE A 295 -0.98 -18.59 11.91
CA PHE A 295 -2.30 -18.49 12.52
C PHE A 295 -2.45 -17.29 13.48
N TYR A 296 -1.37 -16.89 14.17
CA TYR A 296 -1.40 -15.76 15.10
C TYR A 296 -1.63 -14.41 14.40
N SER A 297 -1.42 -14.30 13.08
CA SER A 297 -1.70 -13.08 12.32
C SER A 297 -3.14 -12.60 12.49
N LEU A 298 -4.10 -13.53 12.65
CA LEU A 298 -5.54 -13.25 12.83
C LEU A 298 -5.86 -12.47 14.11
N PHE A 299 -4.99 -12.52 15.12
CA PHE A 299 -5.21 -11.91 16.43
C PHE A 299 -4.21 -10.82 16.78
N THR A 300 -3.31 -10.49 15.84
CA THR A 300 -2.17 -9.59 16.09
C THR A 300 -2.15 -8.39 15.16
N GLY A 301 -3.34 -7.98 14.69
CA GLY A 301 -3.51 -6.71 13.99
C GLY A 301 -2.94 -5.55 14.80
N SER A 302 -2.31 -4.61 14.10
CA SER A 302 -1.67 -3.44 14.69
C SER A 302 -2.45 -2.19 14.31
N ASN A 303 -2.53 -1.23 15.21
CA ASN A 303 -3.00 0.12 14.88
C ASN A 303 -1.83 1.09 14.63
N ARG A 304 -0.58 0.60 14.67
CA ARG A 304 0.60 1.48 14.64
C ARG A 304 0.80 2.10 13.27
N ALA A 305 1.14 3.39 13.25
CA ALA A 305 1.54 4.10 12.04
C ALA A 305 2.95 4.67 12.22
N HIS A 306 3.81 4.42 11.25
CA HIS A 306 5.18 4.91 11.25
C HIS A 306 5.52 5.54 9.90
N VAL A 307 6.36 6.58 9.94
CA VAL A 307 6.95 7.18 8.76
C VAL A 307 8.47 7.12 8.87
N PHE A 308 9.12 6.63 7.82
CA PHE A 308 10.54 6.83 7.61
C PHE A 308 10.72 8.14 6.85
N THR A 309 11.54 9.05 7.37
CA THR A 309 11.95 10.25 6.65
C THR A 309 13.44 10.15 6.35
N LYS A 310 13.81 10.38 5.09
CA LYS A 310 15.21 10.55 4.73
C LYS A 310 15.65 11.97 5.09
N GLU A 311 16.87 12.12 5.61
CA GLU A 311 17.48 13.44 5.81
C GLU A 311 17.45 14.21 4.49
N THR A 312 16.88 15.41 4.53
CA THR A 312 17.10 16.37 3.45
C THR A 312 18.53 16.86 3.61
N SER A 313 19.37 16.71 2.60
CA SER A 313 20.62 17.47 2.58
C SER A 313 20.22 18.94 2.64
N SER A 314 20.64 19.63 3.70
CA SER A 314 20.66 21.08 3.70
C SER A 314 21.74 21.52 2.71
N ASP A 315 21.46 21.42 1.41
CA ASP A 315 22.36 21.95 0.41
C ASP A 315 22.26 23.47 0.44
N GLY A 316 23.34 24.05 1.00
CA GLY A 316 23.95 25.26 0.47
C GLY A 316 23.25 26.57 0.78
N LYS A 317 23.93 27.39 1.57
CA LYS A 317 23.75 28.85 1.67
C LYS A 317 23.53 29.54 0.33
#